data_AF-A0A937D7C0-F1
#
_entry.id   AF-A0A937D7C0-F1
#
_cell.length_a   1.000
_cell.length_b   1.000
_cell.length_c   1.000
_cell.angle_alpha   90.00
_cell.angle_beta   90.00
_cell.angle_gamma   90.00
#
_symmetry.space_group_name_H-M   'P 1'
#
loop_
_entity.id
_entity.type
_entity.pdbx_description
1 polymer ?
#
loop_
_entity_poly.entity_id
_entity_poly.type
_entity_poly.pdbx_seq_one_letter_code
_entity_poly.pdbx_strand_id
1 'polypeptide(L)'
;MMKKVPNANESYVMSGINYEIQNRKLQSYKHSFDYNFCKRKYNEYALMKLDDFRECLKDPQKIGEIGHLCSFILWVKNKDRHEYRDSLGDYGLIHLLFHCLESKENANLHAEYIHMLFKEDIKLV
;
A
#
# COMPACT_ATOMS: atom_id res chain seq x y z
N MET A 1 -46.19 25.39 -8.12
CA MET A 1 -44.89 26.03 -7.83
C MET A 1 -43.83 24.93 -7.79
N MET A 2 -43.18 24.67 -8.94
CA MET A 2 -42.19 23.60 -9.08
C MET A 2 -40.84 24.08 -8.55
N LYS A 3 -40.35 23.47 -7.47
CA LYS A 3 -38.99 23.69 -6.97
C LYS A 3 -38.01 23.00 -7.92
N LYS A 4 -37.13 23.78 -8.55
CA LYS A 4 -35.99 23.26 -9.32
C LYS A 4 -35.05 22.51 -8.39
N VAL A 5 -34.74 21.27 -8.75
CA VAL A 5 -33.70 20.45 -8.11
C VAL A 5 -32.33 20.98 -8.58
N PRO A 6 -31.32 21.11 -7.69
CA PRO A 6 -29.98 21.53 -8.11
C PRO A 6 -29.38 20.53 -9.10
N ASN A 7 -28.79 21.05 -10.17
CA ASN A 7 -28.15 20.32 -11.26
C ASN A 7 -27.16 19.25 -10.75
N ALA A 8 -27.22 18.08 -11.38
CA ALA A 8 -26.27 16.98 -11.27
C ALA A 8 -24.91 17.29 -11.93
N ASN A 9 -24.24 18.36 -11.47
CA ASN A 9 -22.91 18.77 -11.91
C ASN A 9 -21.88 18.78 -10.76
N GLU A 10 -22.15 18.10 -9.66
CA GLU A 10 -21.09 17.66 -8.76
C GLU A 10 -20.51 16.37 -9.34
N SER A 11 -19.66 16.53 -10.36
CA SER A 11 -18.72 15.50 -10.73
C SER A 11 -17.97 15.13 -9.46
N TYR A 12 -18.12 13.89 -9.01
CA TYR A 12 -17.25 13.30 -8.01
C TYR A 12 -15.82 13.56 -8.48
N VAL A 13 -15.16 14.54 -7.85
CA VAL A 13 -13.72 14.71 -7.92
C VAL A 13 -13.16 13.55 -7.13
N MET A 14 -13.15 12.36 -7.75
CA MET A 14 -12.20 11.32 -7.41
C MET A 14 -10.87 12.05 -7.31
N SER A 15 -10.28 12.11 -6.12
CA SER A 15 -9.03 12.80 -5.86
C SER A 15 -7.93 12.10 -6.66
N GLY A 16 -7.89 12.41 -7.95
CA GLY A 16 -6.83 12.09 -8.87
C GLY A 16 -5.66 12.93 -8.43
N ILE A 17 -4.98 12.47 -7.38
CA ILE A 17 -3.59 12.80 -7.18
C ILE A 17 -2.94 12.34 -8.49
N ASN A 18 -2.64 13.32 -9.34
CA ASN A 18 -2.14 13.11 -10.67
C ASN A 18 -0.94 12.15 -10.54
N TYR A 19 -1.01 10.97 -11.19
CA TYR A 19 -0.04 9.88 -10.99
C TYR A 19 1.41 10.35 -11.20
N GLU A 20 1.62 11.39 -12.03
CA GLU A 20 2.91 12.07 -12.19
C GLU A 20 3.43 12.72 -10.89
N ILE A 21 2.55 13.27 -10.05
CA ILE A 21 2.89 13.88 -8.76
C ILE A 21 3.32 12.79 -7.76
N GLN A 22 2.65 11.63 -7.76
CA GLN A 22 3.08 10.48 -6.95
C GLN A 22 4.42 9.92 -7.44
N ASN A 23 4.59 9.74 -8.75
CA ASN A 23 5.84 9.26 -9.33
C ASN A 23 7.01 10.23 -9.12
N ARG A 24 6.80 11.56 -9.18
CA ARG A 24 7.82 12.56 -8.81
C ARG A 24 8.20 12.48 -7.33
N LYS A 25 7.25 12.25 -6.43
CA LYS A 25 7.53 12.04 -5.01
C LYS A 25 8.30 10.74 -4.78
N LEU A 26 7.94 9.64 -5.45
CA LEU A 26 8.69 8.37 -5.42
C LEU A 26 10.12 8.50 -5.97
N GLN A 27 10.33 9.32 -7.01
CA GLN A 27 11.67 9.67 -7.51
C GLN A 27 12.49 10.46 -6.47
N SER A 28 11.87 11.28 -5.62
CA SER A 28 12.58 11.93 -4.50
C SER A 28 12.90 10.99 -3.33
N TYR A 29 12.15 9.89 -3.17
CA TYR A 29 12.46 8.82 -2.20
C TYR A 29 13.66 7.95 -2.61
N LYS A 30 14.25 8.18 -3.79
CA LYS A 30 15.44 7.47 -4.30
C LYS A 30 16.66 7.56 -3.37
N HIS A 31 16.61 8.44 -2.36
CA HIS A 31 17.62 8.60 -1.30
C HIS A 31 17.20 8.06 0.08
N SER A 32 16.07 7.36 0.22
CA SER A 32 15.44 7.10 1.53
C SER A 32 15.39 5.64 1.98
N PHE A 33 15.59 4.68 1.08
CA PHE A 33 15.52 3.25 1.43
C PHE A 33 16.91 2.65 1.53
N ASP A 34 17.30 2.19 2.72
CA ASP A 34 18.39 1.22 2.84
C ASP A 34 17.89 -0.11 2.27
N TYR A 35 18.36 -0.44 1.07
CA TYR A 35 17.91 -1.60 0.31
C TYR A 35 18.07 -2.90 1.10
N ASN A 36 19.22 -3.11 1.75
CA ASN A 36 19.51 -4.36 2.45
C ASN A 36 18.65 -4.49 3.71
N PHE A 37 18.48 -3.39 4.43
CA PHE A 37 17.59 -3.35 5.59
C PHE A 37 16.14 -3.62 5.19
N CYS A 38 15.63 -2.90 4.18
CA CYS A 38 14.25 -3.02 3.72
C CYS A 38 13.97 -4.41 3.15
N LYS A 39 14.86 -4.96 2.32
CA LYS A 39 14.76 -6.33 1.80
C LYS A 39 14.69 -7.35 2.92
N ARG A 40 15.60 -7.29 3.89
CA ARG A 40 15.59 -8.22 5.03
C ARG A 40 14.29 -8.12 5.82
N LYS A 41 13.86 -6.91 6.15
CA LYS A 41 12.62 -6.68 6.90
C LYS A 41 11.37 -7.11 6.13
N TYR A 42 11.31 -6.84 4.84
CA TYR A 42 10.24 -7.31 3.97
C TYR A 42 10.13 -8.84 4.02
N ASN A 43 11.26 -9.53 3.88
CA ASN A 43 11.32 -10.99 3.93
C ASN A 43 10.91 -11.54 5.31
N GLU A 44 11.25 -10.85 6.40
CA GLU A 44 10.78 -11.22 7.75
C GLU A 44 9.25 -11.23 7.81
N TYR A 45 8.57 -10.20 7.27
CA TYR A 45 7.11 -10.15 7.22
C TYR A 45 6.51 -11.15 6.24
N ALA A 46 7.09 -11.33 5.05
CA ALA A 46 6.59 -12.27 4.05
C ALA A 46 6.71 -13.75 4.47
N LEU A 47 7.73 -14.09 5.27
CA LEU A 47 7.95 -15.44 5.80
C LEU A 47 7.28 -15.68 7.16
N MET A 48 6.70 -14.64 7.75
CA MET A 48 6.00 -14.71 9.03
C MET A 48 4.80 -15.67 8.95
N LYS A 49 4.34 -16.20 10.08
CA LYS A 49 3.05 -16.90 10.12
C LYS A 49 1.92 -15.88 9.97
N LEU A 50 0.82 -16.31 9.37
CA LEU A 50 -0.32 -15.40 9.14
C LEU A 50 -0.87 -14.82 10.44
N ASP A 51 -0.93 -15.60 11.52
CA ASP A 51 -1.44 -15.12 12.80
C ASP A 51 -0.54 -14.04 13.39
N ASP A 52 0.79 -14.22 13.36
CA ASP A 52 1.75 -13.22 13.83
C ASP A 52 1.71 -11.94 12.96
N PHE A 53 1.56 -12.09 11.64
CA PHE A 53 1.41 -10.97 10.71
C PHE A 53 0.11 -10.20 10.98
N ARG A 54 -0.98 -10.92 11.28
CA ARG A 54 -2.27 -10.33 11.66
C ARG A 54 -2.16 -9.52 12.95
N GLU A 55 -1.40 -9.98 13.93
CA GLU A 55 -1.13 -9.19 15.14
C GLU A 55 -0.31 -7.94 14.84
N CYS A 56 0.66 -8.00 13.92
CA CYS A 56 1.38 -6.81 13.46
C CYS A 56 0.43 -5.77 12.85
N LEU A 57 -0.59 -6.20 12.09
CA LEU A 57 -1.60 -5.30 11.51
C LEU A 57 -2.57 -4.70 12.54
N LYS A 58 -2.47 -5.05 13.83
CA LYS A 58 -3.26 -4.42 14.91
C LYS A 58 -2.44 -3.37 15.67
N ASP A 59 -1.15 -3.25 15.38
CA ASP A 59 -0.24 -2.29 15.99
C ASP A 59 0.05 -1.13 15.01
N PRO A 60 -0.37 0.11 15.33
CA PRO A 60 -0.15 1.27 14.47
C PRO A 60 1.31 1.53 14.08
N GLN A 61 2.27 1.26 14.98
CA GLN A 61 3.69 1.43 14.68
C GLN A 61 4.14 0.41 13.64
N LYS A 62 3.66 -0.83 13.77
CA LYS A 62 3.95 -1.91 12.82
C LYS A 62 3.28 -1.69 11.47
N ILE A 63 2.06 -1.15 11.44
CA ILE A 63 1.43 -0.75 10.18
C ILE A 63 2.26 0.33 9.47
N GLY A 64 2.80 1.31 10.21
CA GLY A 64 3.71 2.31 9.64
C GLY A 64 4.97 1.68 9.04
N GLU A 65 5.57 0.71 9.73
CA GLU A 65 6.72 -0.07 9.23
C GLU A 65 6.37 -0.84 7.95
N ILE A 66 5.23 -1.55 7.94
CA ILE A 66 4.73 -2.30 6.79
C ILE A 66 4.42 -1.37 5.61
N GLY A 67 3.81 -0.21 5.84
CA GLY A 67 3.53 0.78 4.79
C GLY A 67 4.80 1.37 4.16
N HIS A 68 5.85 1.58 4.96
CA HIS A 68 7.17 1.97 4.45
C HIS A 68 7.76 0.89 3.54
N LEU A 69 7.62 -0.38 3.94
CA LEU A 69 8.08 -1.53 3.16
C LEU A 69 7.28 -1.73 1.86
N CYS A 70 5.98 -1.47 1.84
CA CYS A 70 5.18 -1.42 0.60
C CYS A 70 5.71 -0.36 -0.36
N SER A 71 6.07 0.82 0.16
CA SER A 71 6.66 1.91 -0.63
C SER A 71 8.04 1.55 -1.19
N PHE A 72 8.83 0.78 -0.44
CA PHE A 72 10.10 0.24 -0.90
C PHE A 72 9.94 -0.70 -2.09
N ILE A 73 9.01 -1.66 -2.02
CA ILE A 73 8.75 -2.59 -3.14
C ILE A 73 8.28 -1.87 -4.39
N LEU A 74 7.38 -0.90 -4.22
CA LEU A 74 6.97 -0.03 -5.32
C LEU A 74 8.17 0.66 -5.98
N TRP A 75 9.11 1.15 -5.20
CA TRP A 75 10.33 1.74 -5.73
C TRP A 75 11.22 0.72 -6.46
N VAL A 76 11.39 -0.50 -5.93
CA VAL A 76 12.14 -1.59 -6.59
C VAL A 76 11.50 -1.96 -7.94
N LYS A 77 10.20 -2.25 -7.95
CA LYS A 77 9.44 -2.59 -9.17
C LYS A 77 9.57 -1.50 -10.26
N ASN A 78 9.49 -0.23 -9.85
CA ASN A 78 9.68 0.91 -10.75
C ASN A 78 11.09 1.03 -11.31
N LYS A 79 12.12 0.74 -10.49
CA LYS A 79 13.52 0.78 -10.91
C LYS A 79 13.82 -0.28 -11.97
N ASP A 80 13.22 -1.47 -11.86
CA ASP A 80 13.51 -2.62 -12.73
C ASP A 80 12.68 -2.63 -14.03
N ARG A 81 11.95 -1.54 -14.32
CA ARG A 81 11.08 -1.38 -15.52
C ARG A 81 10.10 -2.52 -15.73
N HIS A 82 9.76 -3.27 -14.68
CA HIS A 82 8.72 -4.28 -14.76
C HIS A 82 7.40 -3.56 -14.99
N GLU A 83 6.65 -4.00 -16.00
CA GLU A 83 5.34 -3.45 -16.33
C GLU A 83 4.54 -3.36 -15.04
N TYR A 84 4.18 -2.11 -14.69
CA TYR A 84 3.42 -1.76 -13.51
C TYR A 84 2.27 -2.76 -13.38
N ARG A 85 2.22 -3.59 -12.32
CA ARG A 85 0.94 -4.19 -11.96
C ARG A 85 0.01 -3.01 -11.80
N ASP A 86 -1.04 -3.02 -12.60
CA ASP A 86 -2.02 -1.95 -12.74
C ASP A 86 -2.21 -1.25 -11.39
N SER A 87 -2.07 0.07 -11.40
CA SER A 87 -1.90 0.94 -10.24
C SER A 87 -2.86 0.65 -9.06
N LEU A 88 -3.99 0.01 -9.33
CA LEU A 88 -4.95 -0.50 -8.35
C LEU A 88 -4.39 -1.51 -7.34
N GLY A 89 -3.40 -2.35 -7.68
CA GLY A 89 -2.91 -3.42 -6.79
C GLY A 89 -2.10 -2.90 -5.60
N ASP A 90 -1.08 -2.09 -5.87
CA ASP A 90 -0.16 -1.59 -4.85
C ASP A 90 -0.73 -0.36 -4.09
N TYR A 91 -1.54 0.50 -4.75
CA TYR A 91 -2.36 1.50 -4.02
C TYR A 91 -3.45 0.83 -3.20
N GLY A 92 -4.00 -0.30 -3.67
CA GLY A 92 -4.91 -1.15 -2.91
C GLY A 92 -4.28 -1.64 -1.62
N LEU A 93 -3.02 -2.08 -1.65
CA LEU A 93 -2.28 -2.52 -0.47
C LEU A 93 -2.15 -1.40 0.58
N ILE A 94 -1.76 -0.19 0.16
CA ILE A 94 -1.67 0.97 1.06
C ILE A 94 -3.05 1.33 1.64
N HIS A 95 -4.10 1.26 0.82
CA HIS A 95 -5.48 1.53 1.26
C HIS A 95 -5.96 0.52 2.31
N LEU A 96 -5.67 -0.77 2.12
CA LEU A 96 -6.02 -1.81 3.09
C LEU A 96 -5.26 -1.64 4.42
N LEU A 97 -4.02 -1.13 4.40
CA LEU A 97 -3.30 -0.79 5.62
C LEU A 97 -3.97 0.37 6.38
N PHE A 98 -4.53 1.36 5.69
CA PHE A 98 -5.31 2.41 6.34
C PHE A 98 -6.57 1.86 7.00
N HIS A 99 -7.29 0.93 6.36
CA HIS A 99 -8.42 0.27 7.01
C HIS A 99 -8.00 -0.46 8.31
N CYS A 100 -6.82 -1.08 8.33
CA CYS A 100 -6.30 -1.73 9.53
C CYS A 100 -5.98 -0.74 10.67
N LEU A 101 -5.61 0.51 10.35
CA LEU A 101 -5.44 1.58 11.35
C LEU A 101 -6.76 2.03 11.97
N GLU A 102 -7.85 1.96 11.21
CA GLU A 102 -9.18 2.38 11.65
C GLU A 102 -9.82 1.38 12.62
N SER A 103 -9.54 0.08 12.46
CA SER A 103 -10.12 -0.98 13.28
C SER A 103 -9.30 -2.27 13.29
N LYS A 104 -9.26 -2.94 14.45
CA LYS A 104 -8.60 -4.25 14.61
C LYS A 104 -9.35 -5.36 13.88
N GLU A 105 -10.65 -5.22 13.69
CA GLU A 105 -11.48 -6.13 12.91
C GLU A 105 -11.08 -6.10 11.44
N ASN A 106 -10.76 -4.92 10.89
CA ASN A 106 -10.23 -4.78 9.53
C ASN A 106 -8.89 -5.51 9.37
N ALA A 107 -8.03 -5.51 10.39
CA ALA A 107 -6.80 -6.32 10.38
C ALA A 107 -7.11 -7.82 10.24
N ASN A 108 -8.14 -8.33 10.91
CA ASN A 108 -8.55 -9.73 10.75
C ASN A 108 -9.08 -10.02 9.34
N LEU A 109 -9.85 -9.08 8.75
CA LEU A 109 -10.45 -9.21 7.42
C LEU A 109 -9.40 -9.13 6.30
N HIS A 110 -8.38 -8.29 6.45
CA HIS A 110 -7.45 -7.98 5.37
C HIS A 110 -6.10 -8.70 5.48
N ALA A 111 -5.74 -9.27 6.65
CA ALA A 111 -4.43 -9.86 6.88
C ALA A 111 -4.02 -10.93 5.86
N GLU A 112 -4.94 -11.84 5.50
CA GLU A 112 -4.61 -12.92 4.57
C GLU A 112 -4.23 -12.38 3.19
N TYR A 113 -5.03 -11.44 2.67
CA TYR A 113 -4.79 -10.85 1.35
C TYR A 113 -3.51 -10.00 1.33
N ILE A 114 -3.31 -9.14 2.34
CA ILE A 114 -2.09 -8.32 2.48
C ILE A 114 -0.86 -9.22 2.55
N HIS A 115 -0.91 -10.29 3.35
CA HIS A 115 0.22 -11.19 3.53
C HIS A 115 0.51 -12.04 2.28
N MET A 116 -0.52 -12.46 1.55
CA MET A 116 -0.37 -13.12 0.25
C MET A 116 0.41 -12.23 -0.73
N LEU A 117 0.09 -10.94 -0.80
CA LEU A 117 0.82 -9.99 -1.66
C LEU A 117 2.30 -9.89 -1.26
N PHE A 118 2.60 -9.84 0.04
CA PHE A 118 3.98 -9.88 0.53
C PHE A 118 4.74 -11.15 0.11
N LYS A 119 4.07 -12.31 0.12
CA LYS A 119 4.63 -13.58 -0.34
C LYS A 119 4.80 -13.69 -1.84
N GLU A 120 4.05 -12.92 -2.62
CA GLU A 120 4.27 -12.83 -4.06
C GLU A 120 5.48 -11.95 -4.37
N ASP A 121 5.58 -10.82 -3.69
CA ASP A 121 6.63 -9.82 -3.90
C ASP A 121 8.03 -10.28 -3.45
N ILE A 122 8.14 -11.22 -2.50
CA ILE A 122 9.44 -11.82 -2.13
C ILE A 122 10.18 -12.44 -3.33
N LYS A 123 9.44 -12.88 -4.36
CA LYS A 123 10.01 -13.47 -5.58
C LYS A 123 10.62 -12.41 -6.51
N LEU A 124 10.30 -11.14 -6.28
CA LEU A 124 10.71 -10.00 -7.11
C LEU A 124 11.92 -9.27 -6.52
N VAL A 125 12.38 -9.60 -5.30
CA VAL A 125 13.43 -8.85 -4.57
C VAL A 125 14.71 -9.64 -4.35
#